data_AF-A0A9D5AV68-F1
#
_entry.id   AF-A0A9D5AV68-F1
#
_cell.length_a   1.000
_cell.length_b   1.000
_cell.length_c   1.000
_cell.angle_alpha   90.00
_cell.angle_beta   90.00
_cell.angle_gamma   90.00
#
_symmetry.space_group_name_H-M   'P 1'
#
loop_
_entity.id
_entity.type
_entity.pdbx_description
1 polymer ?
#
loop_
_entity_poly.entity_id
_entity_poly.type
_entity_poly.pdbx_seq_one_letter_code
_entity_poly.pdbx_strand_id
1 'polypeptide(L)'
;VEIVLEVHATPQYPKEPPSVAIVDCKGLDQHRQKHLLNHIQTKANELSPGLMLVALCEEAVEKLSDMNHPDGDCPLCLFPLVTEEHQSETLPFMKLMSCFHCFHSECIIRWWNWLESSKQTGSSKSDNATARRNRGMCNCKVAF
;
A
#
# COMPACT_ATOMS: atom_id res chain seq x y z
N VAL A 1 -0.59 3.49 -4.39
CA VAL A 1 -1.20 3.54 -3.04
C VAL A 1 -2.58 4.15 -3.22
N GLU A 2 -3.52 3.90 -2.32
CA GLU A 2 -4.90 4.39 -2.45
C GLU A 2 -5.45 4.74 -1.06
N ILE A 3 -6.24 5.81 -0.97
CA ILE A 3 -6.98 6.16 0.25
C ILE A 3 -8.39 6.64 -0.10
N VAL A 4 -9.29 6.55 0.87
CA VAL A 4 -10.55 7.29 0.88
C VAL A 4 -10.47 8.32 1.99
N LEU A 5 -10.44 9.60 1.61
CA LEU A 5 -10.41 10.73 2.51
C LEU A 5 -11.84 11.21 2.78
N GLU A 6 -12.27 11.13 4.03
CA GLU A 6 -13.50 11.75 4.50
C GLU A 6 -13.20 13.19 4.92
N VAL A 7 -14.02 14.13 4.43
CA VAL A 7 -13.91 15.56 4.73
C VAL A 7 -15.25 16.04 5.24
N HIS A 8 -15.27 16.55 6.47
CA HIS A 8 -16.48 17.06 7.12
C HIS A 8 -16.32 18.54 7.43
N ALA A 9 -17.06 19.37 6.69
CA ALA A 9 -17.12 20.82 6.89
C ALA A 9 -18.24 21.17 7.87
N THR A 10 -17.90 21.89 8.94
CA THR A 10 -18.90 22.41 9.88
C THR A 10 -19.59 23.65 9.31
N PRO A 11 -20.71 24.12 9.88
CA PRO A 11 -21.31 25.40 9.51
C PRO A 11 -20.38 26.61 9.70
N GLN A 12 -19.27 26.46 10.45
CA GLN A 12 -18.26 27.50 10.68
C GLN A 12 -17.18 27.55 9.58
N TYR A 13 -17.14 26.56 8.68
CA TYR A 13 -16.24 26.58 7.52
C TYR A 13 -16.55 27.79 6.60
N PRO A 14 -15.53 28.47 6.02
CA PRO A 14 -14.10 28.18 6.09
C PRO A 14 -13.35 28.80 7.27
N LYS A 15 -14.03 29.51 8.19
CA LYS A 15 -13.36 30.13 9.35
C LYS A 15 -12.75 29.09 10.28
N GLU A 16 -13.43 27.96 10.43
CA GLU A 16 -12.86 26.76 11.03
C GLU A 16 -12.48 25.78 9.90
N PRO A 17 -11.30 25.15 9.97
CA PRO A 17 -10.90 24.13 9.01
C PRO A 17 -11.84 22.91 9.10
N PRO A 18 -12.05 22.18 7.98
CA PRO A 18 -12.83 20.96 8.02
C PRO A 18 -12.09 19.87 8.80
N SER A 19 -12.82 18.96 9.44
CA SER A 19 -12.22 17.75 9.99
C SER A 19 -11.98 16.75 8.85
N VAL A 20 -10.81 16.11 8.87
CA VAL A 20 -10.42 15.10 7.88
C VAL A 20 -10.09 13.77 8.54
N ALA A 21 -10.45 12.67 7.89
CA ALA A 21 -10.17 11.30 8.33
C ALA A 21 -9.89 10.38 7.14
N ILE A 22 -9.08 9.34 7.36
CA ILE A 22 -8.87 8.26 6.38
C ILE A 22 -9.77 7.10 6.78
N VAL A 23 -10.73 6.75 5.93
CA VAL A 23 -11.73 5.69 6.21
C VAL A 23 -11.43 4.37 5.50
N ASP A 24 -10.63 4.41 4.43
CA ASP A 24 -10.05 3.24 3.77
C ASP A 24 -8.65 3.57 3.25
N CYS A 25 -7.75 2.59 3.25
CA CYS A 25 -6.37 2.76 2.82
C CYS A 25 -5.76 1.45 2.31
N LYS A 26 -5.03 1.53 1.19
CA LYS A 26 -4.24 0.43 0.64
C LYS A 26 -2.82 0.87 0.32
N GLY A 27 -1.86 0.03 0.73
CA GLY A 27 -0.44 0.22 0.42
C GLY A 27 0.28 1.24 1.30
N LEU A 28 -0.32 1.72 2.39
CA LEU A 28 0.34 2.48 3.45
C LEU A 28 0.14 1.80 4.79
N ASP A 29 1.20 1.70 5.59
CA ASP A 29 1.09 1.31 6.99
C ASP A 29 0.52 2.45 7.87
N GLN A 30 0.28 2.13 9.15
CA GLN A 30 -0.33 3.05 10.10
C GLN A 30 0.51 4.31 10.36
N HIS A 31 1.85 4.21 10.35
CA HIS A 31 2.73 5.36 10.56
C HIS A 31 2.61 6.35 9.40
N ARG A 32 2.65 5.83 8.17
CA ARG A 32 2.48 6.59 6.93
C ARG A 32 1.09 7.21 6.82
N GLN A 33 0.04 6.49 7.18
CA GLN A 33 -1.32 7.04 7.24
C GLN A 33 -1.41 8.22 8.22
N LYS A 34 -0.83 8.09 9.42
CA LYS A 34 -0.79 9.18 10.40
C LYS A 34 -0.01 10.38 9.90
N HIS A 35 1.12 10.15 9.24
CA HIS A 35 1.93 11.21 8.64
C HIS A 35 1.16 11.98 7.55
N LEU A 36 0.47 11.28 6.65
CA LEU A 36 -0.38 11.88 5.63
C LEU A 36 -1.52 12.70 6.26
N LEU A 37 -2.23 12.12 7.24
CA LEU A 37 -3.35 12.79 7.89
C LEU A 37 -2.91 14.07 8.62
N ASN A 38 -1.80 14.01 9.36
CA ASN A 38 -1.22 15.18 10.02
C ASN A 38 -0.84 16.26 9.02
N HIS A 39 -0.27 15.88 7.87
CA HIS A 39 0.10 16.83 6.82
C HIS A 39 -1.14 17.57 6.26
N ILE A 40 -2.20 16.84 5.92
CA ILE A 40 -3.45 17.42 5.42
C ILE A 40 -4.10 18.32 6.47
N GLN A 41 -4.10 17.91 7.75
CA GLN A 41 -4.63 18.71 8.86
C GLN A 41 -3.83 20.00 9.05
N THR A 42 -2.50 19.94 8.98
CA THR A 42 -1.65 21.15 9.02
C THR A 42 -1.99 22.09 7.86
N LYS A 43 -2.13 21.57 6.64
CA LYS A 43 -2.53 22.36 5.47
C LYS A 43 -3.89 23.02 5.63
N ALA A 44 -4.87 22.33 6.22
CA ALA A 44 -6.18 22.91 6.49
C ALA A 44 -6.10 24.10 7.45
N ASN A 45 -5.23 24.01 8.47
CA ASN A 45 -5.00 25.11 9.40
C ASN A 45 -4.27 26.29 8.73
N GLU A 46 -3.28 26.03 7.87
CA GLU A 46 -2.55 27.06 7.11
C GLU A 46 -3.45 27.85 6.16
N LEU A 47 -4.43 27.18 5.55
CA LEU A 47 -5.33 27.77 4.56
C LEU A 47 -6.54 28.48 5.17
N SER A 48 -6.79 28.33 6.48
CA SER A 48 -7.90 29.01 7.17
C SER A 48 -7.63 30.53 7.30
N PRO A 49 -8.63 31.42 7.08
CA PRO A 49 -10.05 31.13 6.85
C PRO A 49 -10.48 31.06 5.36
N GLY A 50 -9.65 30.55 4.46
CA GLY A 50 -9.92 30.43 3.02
C GLY A 50 -10.67 29.17 2.59
N LEU A 51 -11.28 29.17 1.40
CA LEU A 51 -11.84 27.96 0.81
C LEU A 51 -10.69 27.02 0.40
N MET A 52 -10.69 25.79 0.92
CA MET A 52 -9.51 24.90 0.86
C MET A 52 -9.81 23.47 0.40
N LEU A 53 -11.07 23.07 0.19
CA LEU A 53 -11.40 21.65 -0.08
C LEU A 53 -10.64 21.07 -1.28
N VAL A 54 -10.53 21.83 -2.38
CA VAL A 54 -9.78 21.39 -3.58
C VAL A 54 -8.28 21.33 -3.28
N ALA A 55 -7.72 22.36 -2.64
CA ALA A 55 -6.32 22.39 -2.27
C ALA A 55 -5.94 21.23 -1.35
N LEU A 56 -6.79 20.84 -0.39
CA LEU A 56 -6.55 19.68 0.47
C LEU A 56 -6.53 18.36 -0.32
N CYS A 57 -7.37 18.21 -1.34
CA CYS A 57 -7.32 17.04 -2.22
C CYS A 57 -6.04 17.01 -3.06
N GLU A 58 -5.60 18.16 -3.57
CA GLU A 58 -4.35 18.29 -4.34
C GLU A 58 -3.14 17.95 -3.47
N GLU A 59 -3.05 18.52 -2.28
CA GLU A 59 -1.99 18.22 -1.29
C GLU A 59 -1.99 16.74 -0.90
N ALA A 60 -3.17 16.13 -0.72
CA ALA A 60 -3.27 14.69 -0.46
C ALA A 60 -2.70 13.86 -1.63
N VAL A 61 -3.03 14.21 -2.88
CA VAL A 61 -2.53 13.51 -4.08
C VAL A 61 -1.02 13.67 -4.24
N GLU A 62 -0.50 14.89 -4.05
CA GLU A 62 0.94 15.15 -4.11
C GLU A 62 1.66 14.33 -3.04
N LYS A 63 1.18 14.38 -1.79
CA LYS A 63 1.80 13.64 -0.69
C LYS A 63 1.72 12.13 -0.86
N LEU A 64 0.62 11.61 -1.41
CA LEU A 64 0.48 10.19 -1.75
C LEU A 64 1.44 9.76 -2.86
N SER A 65 1.71 10.65 -3.81
CA SER A 65 2.63 10.39 -4.93
C SER A 65 4.06 10.23 -4.41
N ASP A 66 4.50 11.12 -3.51
CA ASP A 66 5.79 10.99 -2.82
C ASP A 66 5.90 9.67 -2.04
N MET A 67 4.79 9.29 -1.40
CA MET A 67 4.67 8.06 -0.62
C MET A 67 4.37 6.83 -1.50
N ASN A 68 4.42 6.93 -2.82
CA ASN A 68 4.15 5.78 -3.70
C ASN A 68 5.36 4.87 -3.89
N HIS A 69 6.38 4.95 -3.04
CA HIS A 69 7.50 4.00 -2.99
C HIS A 69 7.16 2.76 -2.14
N PRO A 70 7.78 1.60 -2.43
CA PRO A 70 7.72 0.43 -1.55
C PRO A 70 8.35 0.79 -0.21
N ASP A 71 7.73 0.34 0.88
CA ASP A 71 8.22 0.54 2.24
C ASP A 71 8.04 -0.75 3.04
N GLY A 72 8.85 -0.91 4.07
CA GLY A 72 8.91 -2.10 4.91
C GLY A 72 9.59 -3.30 4.26
N ASP A 73 9.35 -4.47 4.85
CA ASP A 73 10.02 -5.72 4.47
C ASP A 73 9.22 -6.49 3.42
N CYS A 74 9.95 -7.17 2.54
CA CYS A 74 9.37 -8.10 1.57
C CYS A 74 8.69 -9.26 2.32
N PRO A 75 7.39 -9.54 2.09
CA PRO A 75 6.67 -10.57 2.84
C PRO A 75 7.19 -12.01 2.65
N LEU A 76 8.01 -12.26 1.63
CA LEU A 76 8.54 -13.58 1.30
C LEU A 76 9.89 -13.86 1.98
N CYS A 77 10.78 -12.86 2.03
CA CYS A 77 12.14 -13.04 2.56
C CYS A 77 12.39 -12.28 3.86
N LEU A 78 11.47 -11.38 4.26
CA LEU A 78 11.55 -10.54 5.46
C LEU A 78 12.75 -9.58 5.47
N PHE A 79 13.32 -9.28 4.31
CA PHE A 79 14.33 -8.24 4.15
C PHE A 79 13.72 -6.94 3.61
N PRO A 80 14.31 -5.77 3.90
CA PRO A 80 13.81 -4.48 3.44
C PRO A 80 13.62 -4.43 1.92
N LEU A 81 12.49 -3.90 1.47
CA LEU A 81 12.20 -3.70 0.04
C LEU A 81 13.10 -2.62 -0.58
N VAL A 82 13.54 -1.67 0.23
CA VAL A 82 14.48 -0.61 -0.13
C VAL A 82 15.57 -0.59 0.95
N THR A 83 16.83 -0.64 0.55
CA THR A 83 17.98 -0.45 1.45
C THR A 83 18.51 0.97 1.32
N GLU A 84 18.96 1.57 2.43
CA GLU A 84 19.48 2.94 2.45
C GLU A 84 20.72 3.13 1.54
N GLU A 85 21.41 2.03 1.26
CA GLU A 85 22.65 1.93 0.48
C GLU A 85 22.43 2.05 -1.03
N HIS A 86 21.19 1.86 -1.48
CA HIS A 86 20.83 1.74 -2.90
C HIS A 86 19.74 2.73 -3.33
N GLN A 87 19.68 3.91 -2.72
CA GLN A 87 18.75 4.96 -3.15
C GLN A 87 18.92 5.35 -4.63
N SER A 88 20.10 5.11 -5.23
CA SER A 88 20.38 5.28 -6.66
C SER A 88 20.20 4.02 -7.51
N GLU A 89 20.22 2.82 -6.90
CA GLU A 89 20.11 1.52 -7.58
C GLU A 89 18.89 0.78 -7.02
N THR A 90 17.70 1.32 -7.27
CA THR A 90 16.44 0.69 -6.86
C THR A 90 16.40 -0.76 -7.32
N LEU A 91 16.52 -1.71 -6.38
CA LEU A 91 16.30 -3.12 -6.69
C LEU A 91 14.89 -3.27 -7.26
N PRO A 92 14.70 -4.06 -8.33
CA PRO A 92 13.39 -4.22 -8.92
C PRO A 92 12.45 -4.85 -7.90
N PHE A 93 11.34 -4.18 -7.63
CA PHE A 93 10.25 -4.68 -6.83
C PHE A 93 8.99 -4.82 -7.70
N MET A 94 8.10 -5.71 -7.29
CA MET A 94 6.79 -5.89 -7.90
C MET A 94 5.72 -5.42 -6.93
N LYS A 95 4.81 -4.57 -7.42
CA LYS A 95 3.65 -4.08 -6.67
C LYS A 95 2.38 -4.74 -7.20
N LEU A 96 1.60 -5.36 -6.33
CA LEU A 96 0.32 -5.93 -6.73
C LEU A 96 -0.73 -4.84 -6.93
N MET A 97 -1.42 -4.85 -8.07
CA MET A 97 -2.39 -3.80 -8.42
C MET A 97 -3.62 -3.74 -7.49
N SER A 98 -4.05 -4.88 -6.93
CA SER A 98 -5.29 -4.95 -6.13
C SER A 98 -5.11 -4.59 -4.66
N CYS A 99 -3.93 -4.84 -4.09
CA CYS A 99 -3.66 -4.64 -2.66
C CYS A 99 -2.41 -3.82 -2.37
N PHE A 100 -1.68 -3.40 -3.40
CA PHE A 100 -0.50 -2.54 -3.33
C PHE A 100 0.66 -3.06 -2.46
N HIS A 101 0.62 -4.33 -2.03
CA HIS A 101 1.76 -4.99 -1.41
C HIS A 101 2.92 -5.09 -2.40
N CYS A 102 4.12 -4.90 -1.88
CA CYS A 102 5.36 -4.92 -2.63
C CYS A 102 6.19 -6.15 -2.25
N PHE A 103 6.91 -6.69 -3.23
CA PHE A 103 7.82 -7.83 -3.09
C PHE A 103 9.11 -7.51 -3.85
N HIS A 104 10.26 -8.03 -3.42
CA HIS A 104 11.39 -8.09 -4.34
C HIS A 104 10.99 -8.92 -5.57
N SER A 105 11.32 -8.44 -6.76
CA SER A 105 10.97 -9.13 -8.00
C SER A 105 11.49 -10.57 -8.01
N GLU A 106 12.70 -10.78 -7.52
CA GLU A 106 13.30 -12.12 -7.41
C GLU A 106 12.50 -13.04 -6.47
N CYS A 107 12.02 -12.53 -5.33
CA CYS A 107 11.26 -13.33 -4.39
C CYS A 107 9.92 -13.80 -4.99
N ILE A 108 9.19 -12.91 -5.66
CA ILE A 108 7.91 -13.27 -6.27
C ILE A 108 8.10 -14.20 -7.48
N ILE A 109 9.15 -14.02 -8.28
CA ILE A 109 9.49 -14.92 -9.40
C ILE A 109 9.82 -16.32 -8.89
N ARG A 110 10.69 -16.44 -7.87
CA ARG A 110 11.03 -17.74 -7.26
C ARG A 110 9.81 -18.45 -6.73
N TRP A 111 8.94 -17.73 -6.01
CA TRP A 111 7.69 -18.28 -5.50
C TRP A 111 6.77 -18.77 -6.63
N TRP A 112 6.65 -18.01 -7.71
CA TRP A 112 5.83 -18.38 -8.87
C TRP A 112 6.36 -19.65 -9.56
N ASN A 113 7.67 -19.72 -9.82
CA ASN A 113 8.31 -20.87 -10.46
C ASN A 113 8.13 -22.16 -9.63
N TRP A 114 8.22 -22.05 -8.30
CA TRP A 114 7.92 -23.16 -7.40
C TRP A 114 6.47 -23.63 -7.51
N LEU A 115 5.52 -22.69 -7.60
CA LEU A 115 4.10 -22.98 -7.71
C LEU A 115 3.75 -23.66 -9.04
N GLU A 116 4.41 -23.29 -10.14
CA GLU A 116 4.27 -23.94 -11.45
C GLU A 116 4.85 -25.36 -11.47
N SER A 117 6.06 -25.54 -10.93
CA SER A 117 6.71 -26.85 -10.82
C SER A 117 5.92 -27.84 -9.95
N SER A 118 5.25 -27.33 -8.92
CA SER A 118 4.39 -28.13 -8.03
C SER A 118 3.10 -28.62 -8.70
N LYS A 119 2.60 -27.91 -9.72
CA LYS A 119 1.43 -28.35 -10.51
C LYS A 119 1.79 -29.48 -11.46
N GLN A 120 3.00 -29.48 -12.01
CA GLN A 120 3.48 -30.52 -12.93
C GLN A 120 3.75 -31.85 -12.21
N THR A 121 4.21 -31.80 -10.95
CA THR A 121 4.48 -33.00 -10.14
C THR A 121 3.22 -33.64 -9.53
N GLY A 122 2.11 -32.89 -9.42
CA GLY A 122 0.82 -33.39 -8.94
C GLY A 122 0.00 -34.20 -9.96
N SER A 123 0.37 -34.18 -11.25
CA SER A 123 -0.32 -34.98 -12.27
C SER A 123 0.14 -36.45 -12.34
N SER A 124 1.19 -36.82 -11.60
CA SER A 124 1.81 -38.16 -11.71
C SER A 124 1.69 -39.03 -10.45
N LYS A 125 0.97 -38.59 -9.41
CA LYS A 125 0.71 -39.42 -8.22
C LYS A 125 -0.71 -39.15 -7.69
N SER A 126 -1.66 -39.97 -8.15
CA SER A 126 -2.80 -40.28 -7.28
C SER A 126 -2.25 -41.11 -6.12
N ASP A 127 -2.50 -40.65 -4.90
CA ASP A 127 -3.03 -41.42 -3.78
C ASP A 127 -2.56 -40.84 -2.44
N ASN A 128 -3.56 -40.43 -1.66
CA ASN A 128 -3.58 -40.24 -0.20
C ASN A 128 -2.55 -39.33 0.48
N ALA A 129 -2.96 -38.10 0.77
CA ALA A 129 -2.97 -37.57 2.15
C ALA A 129 -3.68 -36.20 2.20
N THR A 130 -4.72 -36.12 3.03
CA THR A 130 -5.38 -34.87 3.44
C THR A 130 -4.41 -33.92 4.13
N ALA A 131 -3.80 -33.00 3.38
CA ALA A 131 -3.06 -31.88 3.93
C ALA A 131 -3.97 -30.64 4.02
N ARG A 132 -4.18 -30.18 5.25
CA ARG A 132 -4.92 -28.97 5.64
C ARG A 132 -4.59 -27.78 4.73
N ARG A 133 -5.62 -27.21 4.11
CA ARG A 133 -5.55 -25.90 3.42
C ARG A 133 -5.31 -24.81 4.46
N ASN A 134 -4.10 -24.27 4.51
CA ASN A 134 -3.80 -23.05 5.26
C ASN A 134 -4.48 -21.87 4.55
N ARG A 135 -5.70 -21.52 4.98
CA ARG A 135 -6.39 -20.28 4.59
C ARG A 135 -5.82 -19.13 5.42
N GLY A 136 -4.67 -18.63 5.01
CA GLY A 136 -4.04 -17.45 5.60
C GLY A 136 -3.41 -16.50 4.58
N MET A 137 -3.58 -16.76 3.28
CA MET A 137 -3.03 -15.89 2.24
C MET A 137 -4.12 -14.91 1.78
N CYS A 138 -3.81 -13.62 1.88
CA CYS A 138 -4.54 -12.56 1.19
C CYS A 138 -4.67 -12.95 -0.29
N ASN A 139 -5.92 -13.12 -0.75
CA ASN A 139 -6.25 -13.60 -2.09
C ASN A 139 -6.04 -12.48 -3.13
N CYS A 140 -4.88 -11.81 -3.09
CA CYS A 140 -4.51 -10.80 -4.07
C CYS A 140 -4.23 -11.51 -5.38
N LYS A 141 -5.12 -11.32 -6.36
CA LYS A 141 -4.84 -11.76 -7.73
C LYS A 141 -3.60 -11.00 -8.22
N VAL A 142 -2.52 -11.73 -8.47
CA VAL A 142 -1.35 -11.23 -9.20
C VAL A 142 -1.79 -11.19 -10.66
N ALA A 143 -2.27 -10.03 -11.12
CA ALA A 143 -2.49 -9.76 -12.52
C ALA A 143 -1.27 -8.99 -13.04
N PHE A 144 -0.68 -9.49 -14.13
CA PHE A 144 0.35 -8.80 -14.88
C PHE A 144 -0.26 -7.71 -15.75
#